data_AF-A0A8H6R5T0-F1
#
_entry.id   AF-A0A8H6R5T0-F1
#
_cell.length_a   1.000
_cell.length_b   1.000
_cell.length_c   1.000
_cell.angle_alpha   90.00
_cell.angle_beta   90.00
_cell.angle_gamma   90.00
#
_symmetry.space_group_name_H-M   'P 1'
#
loop_
_entity.id
_entity.type
_entity.pdbx_description
1 polymer ?
#
loop_
_entity_poly.entity_id
_entity_poly.type
_entity_poly.pdbx_seq_one_letter_code
_entity_poly.pdbx_strand_id
1 'polypeptide(L)'
;MRKVAIYGWPSRGGVIILDDAQAIDLEFLGLDPLNPQLERDADQDSEDEFCQRLLLLGAKWWDSCARQIVVERFDKGDGDPTDDHRRGIGRGPHPFPTMREKRWVCVAWPSNGGFWISEFDIHGFGENDPDSEIPEECPGLAKVKLARSMDERAEILREEFKGKWFRTLEEYEGMKTFLRAWEWKSTGEVGRRMLSVDEMWEEWRGNLRPIVT
;
A
#
# COMPACT_ATOMS: atom_id res chain seq x y z
N MET A 1 -8.89 2.95 15.73
CA MET A 1 -9.91 2.43 14.80
C MET A 1 -9.34 1.18 14.15
N ARG A 2 -10.09 0.07 14.02
CA ARG A 2 -9.60 -1.12 13.30
C ARG A 2 -9.75 -0.86 11.80
N LYS A 3 -8.68 -1.05 11.03
CA LYS A 3 -8.70 -1.02 9.56
C LYS A 3 -9.02 -2.40 9.03
N VAL A 4 -9.65 -2.45 7.86
CA VAL A 4 -9.84 -3.69 7.09
C VAL A 4 -8.78 -3.70 6.00
N ALA A 5 -8.08 -4.81 5.83
CA ALA A 5 -7.13 -5.01 4.75
C ALA A 5 -7.58 -6.18 3.89
N ILE A 6 -7.50 -6.02 2.57
CA ILE A 6 -7.82 -7.05 1.58
C ILE A 6 -6.51 -7.48 0.90
N TYR A 7 -6.32 -8.78 0.78
CA TYR A 7 -5.09 -9.39 0.27
C TYR A 7 -5.41 -10.17 -1.00
N GLY A 8 -4.51 -10.07 -1.99
CA GLY A 8 -4.51 -10.92 -3.18
C GLY A 8 -3.12 -11.51 -3.41
N TRP A 9 -3.07 -12.76 -3.87
CA TRP A 9 -1.84 -13.51 -4.13
C TRP A 9 -1.67 -13.81 -5.62
N PRO A 10 -1.02 -12.91 -6.35
CA PRO A 10 -0.87 -13.08 -7.79
C PRO A 10 0.05 -14.25 -8.11
N SER A 11 -0.21 -14.94 -9.22
CA SER A 11 0.63 -16.02 -9.76
C SER A 11 2.09 -15.61 -9.97
N ARG A 12 2.29 -14.31 -10.16
CA ARG A 12 3.57 -13.62 -10.33
C ARG A 12 4.33 -13.44 -9.00
N GLY A 13 3.76 -13.85 -7.87
CA GLY A 13 4.39 -13.76 -6.56
C GLY A 13 4.30 -12.40 -5.89
N GLY A 14 4.72 -12.37 -4.63
CA GLY A 14 4.44 -11.27 -3.73
C GLY A 14 3.00 -11.31 -3.21
N VAL A 15 2.52 -10.16 -2.75
CA VAL A 15 1.15 -9.97 -2.25
C VAL A 15 0.68 -8.57 -2.60
N ILE A 16 -0.55 -8.44 -3.09
CA ILE A 16 -1.20 -7.16 -3.33
C ILE A 16 -2.12 -6.87 -2.16
N ILE A 17 -1.95 -5.71 -1.52
CA ILE A 17 -2.66 -5.36 -0.30
C ILE A 17 -3.34 -4.00 -0.48
N LEU A 18 -4.66 -3.99 -0.33
CA LEU A 18 -5.45 -2.78 -0.13
C LEU A 18 -5.65 -2.59 1.38
N ASP A 19 -4.92 -1.65 1.98
CA ASP A 19 -5.11 -1.27 3.39
C ASP A 19 -6.25 -0.26 3.54
N ASP A 20 -6.88 -0.23 4.71
CA ASP A 20 -7.99 0.65 5.06
C ASP A 20 -9.15 0.60 4.03
N ALA A 21 -9.52 -0.61 3.62
CA ALA A 21 -10.62 -0.85 2.68
C ALA A 21 -11.98 -0.45 3.25
N GLN A 22 -12.83 0.14 2.41
CA GLN A 22 -14.18 0.61 2.73
C GLN A 22 -15.24 -0.27 2.06
N ALA A 23 -16.51 -0.16 2.47
CA ALA A 23 -17.60 -0.99 1.92
C ALA A 23 -17.70 -0.88 0.38
N ILE A 24 -17.51 0.32 -0.18
CA ILE A 24 -17.54 0.55 -1.63
C ILE A 24 -16.36 -0.10 -2.38
N ASP A 25 -15.24 -0.39 -1.70
CA ASP A 25 -14.13 -1.16 -2.27
C ASP A 25 -14.51 -2.63 -2.40
N LEU A 26 -15.19 -3.19 -1.39
CA LEU A 26 -15.71 -4.55 -1.44
C LEU A 26 -16.72 -4.70 -2.59
N GLU A 27 -17.64 -3.74 -2.72
CA GLU A 27 -18.61 -3.72 -3.83
C GLU A 27 -17.93 -3.66 -5.19
N PHE A 28 -16.91 -2.82 -5.35
CA PHE A 28 -16.11 -2.75 -6.58
C PHE A 28 -15.42 -4.07 -6.91
N LEU A 29 -14.93 -4.78 -5.89
CA LEU A 29 -14.33 -6.11 -6.01
C LEU A 29 -15.37 -7.22 -6.21
N GLY A 30 -16.68 -6.92 -6.16
CA GLY A 30 -17.75 -7.91 -6.23
C GLY A 30 -17.84 -8.79 -4.98
N LEU A 31 -17.33 -8.33 -3.84
CA LEU A 31 -17.40 -9.00 -2.55
C LEU A 31 -18.65 -8.55 -1.79
N ASP A 32 -19.26 -9.46 -1.05
CA ASP A 32 -20.35 -9.15 -0.11
C ASP A 32 -19.77 -8.51 1.16
N PRO A 33 -20.11 -7.25 1.50
CA PRO A 33 -19.61 -6.59 2.70
C PRO A 33 -20.05 -7.24 4.02
N LEU A 34 -21.16 -7.99 4.01
CA LEU A 34 -21.69 -8.66 5.20
C LEU A 34 -21.11 -10.07 5.39
N ASN A 35 -20.69 -10.71 4.29
CA ASN A 35 -20.12 -12.05 4.29
C ASN A 35 -19.00 -12.17 3.26
N PRO A 36 -17.87 -11.45 3.45
CA PRO A 36 -16.79 -11.46 2.49
C PRO A 36 -16.14 -12.84 2.45
N GLN A 37 -15.64 -13.22 1.27
CA GLN A 37 -14.79 -14.40 1.13
C GLN A 37 -13.53 -14.17 1.97
N LEU A 38 -13.30 -15.07 2.93
CA LEU A 38 -12.16 -14.99 3.86
C LEU A 38 -10.92 -15.73 3.34
N GLU A 39 -11.12 -16.57 2.33
CA GLU A 39 -10.09 -17.39 1.73
C GLU A 39 -9.80 -16.91 0.32
N ARG A 40 -8.55 -17.11 -0.08
CA ARG A 40 -8.05 -16.90 -1.44
C ARG A 40 -8.83 -17.78 -2.43
N ASP A 41 -9.03 -17.31 -3.66
CA ASP A 41 -9.56 -18.18 -4.70
C ASP A 41 -8.61 -19.35 -4.97
N ALA A 42 -9.18 -20.55 -5.08
CA ALA A 42 -8.43 -21.76 -5.40
C ALA A 42 -8.00 -21.79 -6.87
N ASP A 43 -8.75 -21.12 -7.74
CA ASP A 43 -8.40 -20.92 -9.13
C ASP A 43 -7.45 -19.72 -9.28
N GLN A 44 -6.27 -19.98 -9.84
CA GLN A 44 -5.21 -18.97 -9.93
C GLN A 44 -5.54 -17.86 -10.92
N ASP A 45 -6.27 -18.15 -11.99
CA ASP A 45 -6.66 -17.16 -12.99
C ASP A 45 -7.70 -16.19 -12.39
N SER A 46 -8.69 -16.72 -11.66
CA SER A 46 -9.68 -15.94 -10.91
C SER A 46 -9.02 -15.06 -9.82
N GLU A 47 -8.03 -15.60 -9.10
CA GLU A 47 -7.23 -14.83 -8.14
C GLU A 47 -6.41 -13.72 -8.82
N ASP A 48 -5.86 -13.97 -10.01
CA ASP A 48 -5.09 -12.99 -10.77
C ASP A 48 -5.99 -11.84 -11.29
N GLU A 49 -7.22 -12.13 -11.68
CA GLU A 49 -8.22 -11.11 -12.01
C GLU A 49 -8.62 -10.29 -10.78
N PHE A 50 -8.78 -10.94 -9.63
CA PHE A 50 -9.02 -10.26 -8.35
C PHE A 50 -7.85 -9.34 -7.97
N CYS A 51 -6.62 -9.82 -8.08
CA CYS A 51 -5.39 -9.06 -7.88
C CYS A 51 -5.34 -7.81 -8.77
N GLN A 52 -5.68 -7.94 -10.05
CA GLN A 52 -5.74 -6.80 -10.97
C GLN A 52 -6.77 -5.76 -10.52
N ARG A 53 -7.97 -6.19 -10.10
CA ARG A 53 -9.00 -5.29 -9.58
C ARG A 53 -8.58 -4.58 -8.28
N LEU A 54 -7.83 -5.24 -7.40
CA LEU A 54 -7.23 -4.59 -6.23
C LEU A 54 -6.29 -3.45 -6.65
N LEU A 55 -5.44 -3.66 -7.65
CA LEU A 55 -4.54 -2.61 -8.14
C LEU A 55 -5.33 -1.39 -8.61
N LEU A 56 -6.48 -1.59 -9.28
CA LEU A 56 -7.36 -0.50 -9.73
C LEU A 56 -7.92 0.37 -8.59
N LEU A 57 -7.92 -0.14 -7.35
CA LEU A 57 -8.31 0.62 -6.15
C LEU A 57 -7.15 1.36 -5.48
N GLY A 58 -5.94 1.27 -6.03
CA GLY A 58 -4.72 1.84 -5.44
C GLY A 58 -4.00 0.91 -4.47
N ALA A 59 -4.31 -0.40 -4.48
CA ALA A 59 -3.61 -1.38 -3.68
C ALA A 59 -2.10 -1.40 -4.00
N LYS A 60 -1.29 -1.73 -2.99
CA LYS A 60 0.17 -1.80 -3.11
C LYS A 60 0.62 -3.23 -3.37
N TRP A 61 1.64 -3.40 -4.22
CA TRP A 61 2.22 -4.71 -4.51
C TRP A 61 3.54 -4.92 -3.79
N TRP A 62 3.49 -5.72 -2.74
CA TRP A 62 4.60 -6.01 -1.83
C TRP A 62 5.30 -7.33 -2.19
N ASP A 63 6.56 -7.47 -1.79
CA ASP A 63 7.29 -8.74 -1.89
C ASP A 63 6.73 -9.81 -0.94
N SER A 64 6.21 -9.40 0.20
CA SER A 64 5.62 -10.27 1.22
C SER A 64 4.79 -9.46 2.21
N CYS A 65 3.94 -10.13 2.99
CA CYS A 65 3.25 -9.49 4.11
C CYS A 65 4.26 -8.96 5.15
N ALA A 66 5.38 -9.66 5.35
CA ALA A 66 6.43 -9.23 6.27
C ALA A 66 7.03 -7.88 5.86
N ARG A 67 7.21 -7.63 4.56
CA ARG A 67 7.66 -6.32 4.05
C ARG A 67 6.70 -5.21 4.44
N GLN A 68 5.42 -5.41 4.17
CA GLN A 68 4.38 -4.42 4.47
C GLN A 68 4.37 -4.09 5.97
N ILE A 69 4.42 -5.10 6.84
CA ILE A 69 4.48 -4.89 8.30
C ILE A 69 5.72 -4.08 8.70
N VAL A 70 6.87 -4.39 8.12
CA VAL A 70 8.13 -3.68 8.41
C VAL A 70 7.99 -2.21 8.01
N VAL A 71 7.47 -1.92 6.81
CA VAL A 71 7.26 -0.53 6.35
C VAL A 71 6.25 0.21 7.24
N GLU A 72 5.11 -0.39 7.54
CA GLU A 72 4.09 0.25 8.41
C GLU A 72 4.59 0.52 9.83
N ARG A 73 5.50 -0.30 10.35
CA ARG A 73 6.14 -0.07 11.66
C ARG A 73 7.18 1.05 11.61
N PHE A 74 7.93 1.14 10.51
CA PHE A 74 8.82 2.28 10.27
C PHE A 74 8.04 3.60 10.27
N ASP A 75 6.84 3.59 9.70
CA ASP A 75 6.01 4.78 9.54
C ASP A 75 5.42 5.31 10.86
N LYS A 76 5.13 4.44 11.82
CA LYS A 76 4.52 4.81 13.11
C LYS A 76 5.50 5.38 14.14
N GLY A 77 6.79 5.47 13.82
CA GLY A 77 7.81 5.90 14.76
C GLY A 77 8.04 4.91 15.92
N ASP A 78 7.40 3.73 15.88
CA ASP A 78 7.58 2.64 16.86
C ASP A 78 8.99 2.02 16.79
N GLY A 79 9.75 2.33 15.74
CA GLY A 79 11.19 2.23 15.72
C GLY A 79 11.77 3.59 15.38
N ASP A 80 12.12 4.38 16.40
CA ASP A 80 12.95 5.58 16.21
C ASP A 80 14.28 5.13 15.59
N PRO A 81 14.55 5.44 14.31
CA PRO A 81 15.82 5.12 13.71
C PRO A 81 16.93 5.97 14.33
N THR A 82 16.63 7.11 14.97
CA THR A 82 17.65 8.02 15.48
C THR A 82 18.32 7.53 16.76
N ASP A 83 17.69 6.71 17.61
CA ASP A 83 18.39 6.13 18.76
C ASP A 83 19.36 5.00 18.34
N ASP A 84 19.02 4.21 17.31
CA ASP A 84 19.93 3.19 16.74
C ASP A 84 20.96 3.79 15.76
N HIS A 85 20.61 4.84 15.01
CA HIS A 85 21.53 5.55 14.10
C HIS A 85 22.55 6.40 14.86
N ARG A 86 22.19 6.92 16.04
CA ARG A 86 23.11 7.63 16.94
C ARG A 86 24.02 6.68 17.73
N ARG A 87 23.60 5.42 17.91
CA ARG A 87 24.39 4.37 18.61
C ARG A 87 25.22 3.49 17.68
N GLY A 88 24.99 3.52 16.38
CA GLY A 88 25.76 2.73 15.41
C GLY A 88 25.56 1.21 15.55
N ILE A 89 24.45 0.79 16.15
CA ILE A 89 24.12 -0.62 16.40
C ILE A 89 22.96 -0.99 15.49
N GLY A 90 23.18 -1.89 14.52
CA GLY A 90 22.09 -2.52 13.77
C GLY A 90 21.99 -2.19 12.28
N ARG A 91 23.05 -2.41 11.50
CA ARG A 91 22.89 -2.64 10.06
C ARG A 91 22.40 -4.08 9.84
N GLY A 92 21.09 -4.28 9.84
CA GLY A 92 20.44 -5.35 9.07
C GLY A 92 19.97 -4.78 7.71
N PRO A 93 19.89 -5.58 6.63
CA PRO A 93 19.60 -5.10 5.28
C PRO A 93 18.09 -4.87 5.10
N HIS A 94 17.49 -3.94 5.82
CA HIS A 94 16.15 -3.48 5.50
C HIS A 94 16.25 -2.27 4.55
N PRO A 95 15.87 -2.41 3.27
CA PRO A 95 15.83 -1.27 2.39
C PRO A 95 14.73 -0.33 2.85
N PHE A 96 15.02 0.97 2.82
CA PHE A 96 14.02 2.02 3.01
C PHE A 96 12.78 1.74 2.15
N PRO A 97 11.57 2.12 2.60
CA PRO A 97 10.38 1.98 1.77
C PRO A 97 10.60 2.69 0.42
N THR A 98 10.23 2.05 -0.68
CA THR A 98 10.33 2.67 -2.01
C THR A 98 9.34 3.81 -2.15
N MET A 99 9.52 4.71 -3.12
CA MET A 99 8.58 5.82 -3.33
C MET A 99 7.13 5.33 -3.52
N ARG A 100 6.92 4.18 -4.18
CA ARG A 100 5.58 3.61 -4.38
C ARG A 100 5.01 3.01 -3.10
N GLU A 101 5.84 2.34 -2.30
CA GLU A 101 5.44 1.81 -1.00
C GLU A 101 5.03 2.93 -0.03
N LYS A 102 5.65 4.11 -0.16
CA LYS A 102 5.40 5.32 0.66
C LYS A 102 4.20 6.17 0.21
N ARG A 103 3.55 5.84 -0.90
CA ARG A 103 2.44 6.66 -1.43
C ARG A 103 1.10 6.22 -0.90
N TRP A 104 0.28 7.17 -0.50
CA TRP A 104 -1.14 6.98 -0.37
C TRP A 104 -1.74 7.17 -1.74
N VAL A 105 -2.58 6.24 -2.13
CA VAL A 105 -3.25 6.23 -3.42
C VAL A 105 -4.71 5.94 -3.14
N CYS A 106 -5.59 6.81 -3.62
CA CYS A 106 -7.02 6.58 -3.61
C CYS A 106 -7.57 6.78 -5.01
N VAL A 107 -8.38 5.81 -5.45
CA VAL A 107 -8.93 5.75 -6.80
C VAL A 107 -10.45 5.64 -6.72
N ALA A 108 -11.12 6.32 -7.64
CA ALA A 108 -12.56 6.24 -7.82
C ALA A 108 -12.91 6.01 -9.29
N TRP A 109 -13.75 5.01 -9.56
CA TRP A 109 -14.23 4.64 -10.89
C TRP A 109 -15.71 5.02 -11.02
N PRO A 110 -16.04 6.28 -11.33
CA PRO A 110 -17.42 6.75 -11.37
C PRO A 110 -18.21 6.10 -12.51
N SER A 111 -19.53 6.08 -12.36
CA SER A 111 -20.47 5.47 -13.30
C SER A 111 -20.47 6.12 -14.70
N ASN A 112 -20.01 7.37 -14.80
CA ASN A 112 -19.87 8.10 -16.06
C ASN A 112 -18.59 7.76 -16.84
N GLY A 113 -17.76 6.84 -16.32
CA GLY A 113 -16.55 6.36 -16.96
C GLY A 113 -15.28 7.15 -16.62
N GLY A 114 -14.14 6.59 -17.05
CA GLY A 114 -12.83 7.05 -16.59
C GLY A 114 -12.62 6.81 -15.10
N PHE A 115 -11.62 7.47 -14.53
CA PHE A 115 -11.35 7.41 -13.10
C PHE A 115 -10.71 8.68 -12.57
N TRP A 116 -10.87 8.88 -11.27
CA TRP A 116 -10.14 9.88 -10.49
C TRP A 116 -9.10 9.19 -9.63
N ILE A 117 -7.91 9.78 -9.56
CA ILE A 117 -6.83 9.31 -8.69
C ILE A 117 -6.22 10.47 -7.93
N SER A 118 -6.01 10.26 -6.63
CA SER A 118 -5.24 11.15 -5.77
C SER A 118 -4.06 10.39 -5.19
N GLU A 119 -2.89 11.04 -5.17
CA GLU A 119 -1.63 10.44 -4.74
C GLU A 119 -0.88 11.44 -3.86
N PHE A 120 -0.48 11.00 -2.67
CA PHE A 120 0.29 11.82 -1.74
C PHE A 120 1.40 10.97 -1.11
N ASP A 121 2.55 11.57 -0.85
CA ASP A 121 3.61 10.88 -0.12
C ASP A 121 3.22 10.87 1.38
N ILE A 122 3.21 9.70 2.00
CA ILE A 122 2.77 9.51 3.40
C ILE A 122 3.90 9.87 4.39
N HIS A 123 5.11 10.16 3.90
CA HIS A 123 6.29 10.33 4.75
C HIS A 123 7.15 11.54 4.37
N GLY A 124 7.09 12.56 5.22
CA GLY A 124 8.09 13.62 5.29
C GLY A 124 9.43 13.07 5.79
N PHE A 125 10.20 12.44 4.92
CA PHE A 125 11.64 12.33 5.12
C PHE A 125 12.25 13.69 4.77
N GLY A 126 12.29 14.60 5.75
CA GLY A 126 13.21 15.73 5.78
C GLY A 126 13.37 16.50 4.47
N GLU A 127 12.30 17.14 4.01
CA GLU A 127 12.32 18.45 3.36
C GLU A 127 10.88 18.94 3.39
N ASN A 128 10.67 20.24 3.63
CA ASN A 128 9.36 20.87 3.57
C ASN A 128 8.88 20.85 2.11
N ASP A 129 8.44 19.70 1.61
CA ASP A 129 7.70 19.65 0.37
C ASP A 129 6.25 20.04 0.69
N PRO A 130 5.79 21.24 0.25
CA PRO A 130 4.44 21.71 0.52
C PRO A 130 3.34 20.83 -0.09
N ASP A 131 3.68 19.82 -0.90
CA ASP A 131 2.76 18.81 -1.42
C ASP A 131 2.79 17.47 -0.65
N SER A 132 3.59 17.34 0.43
CA SER A 132 3.74 16.11 1.24
C SER A 132 2.79 15.98 2.44
N GLU A 133 1.81 16.86 2.60
CA GLU A 133 0.82 16.72 3.66
C GLU A 133 -0.30 15.77 3.21
N ILE A 134 -0.20 14.48 3.58
CA ILE A 134 -1.43 13.74 3.88
C ILE A 134 -1.97 14.35 5.15
N PRO A 135 -3.11 15.03 5.12
CA PRO A 135 -3.62 15.56 6.34
C PRO A 135 -4.43 14.40 6.92
N GLU A 136 -3.81 13.58 7.77
CA GLU A 136 -4.53 12.65 8.64
C GLU A 136 -5.59 13.40 9.47
N GLU A 137 -5.44 14.72 9.61
CA GLU A 137 -6.39 15.67 10.17
C GLU A 137 -7.30 16.37 9.14
N CYS A 138 -7.23 16.03 7.84
CA CYS A 138 -8.14 16.61 6.84
C CYS A 138 -9.52 15.96 6.97
N PRO A 139 -10.58 16.76 7.18
CA PRO A 139 -11.96 16.28 7.18
C PRO A 139 -12.30 15.46 5.93
N GLY A 140 -11.62 15.72 4.81
CA GLY A 140 -11.76 14.97 3.56
C GLY A 140 -11.51 13.47 3.71
N LEU A 141 -10.57 13.02 4.57
CA LEU A 141 -10.26 11.59 4.66
C LEU A 141 -11.42 10.83 5.32
N ALA A 142 -12.06 11.44 6.30
CA ALA A 142 -13.30 10.93 6.86
C ALA A 142 -14.42 10.89 5.80
N LYS A 143 -14.51 11.90 4.91
CA LYS A 143 -15.49 11.89 3.82
C LYS A 143 -15.22 10.76 2.82
N VAL A 144 -13.96 10.50 2.44
CA VAL A 144 -13.60 9.35 1.58
C VAL A 144 -14.07 8.04 2.19
N LYS A 145 -13.93 7.86 3.51
CA LYS A 145 -14.41 6.68 4.24
C LYS A 145 -15.93 6.58 4.31
N LEU A 146 -16.62 7.72 4.31
CA LEU A 146 -18.08 7.79 4.37
C LEU A 146 -18.74 7.78 2.99
N ALA A 147 -17.96 7.83 1.90
CA ALA A 147 -18.48 7.77 0.54
C ALA A 147 -19.27 6.48 0.33
N ARG A 148 -20.46 6.59 -0.28
CA ARG A 148 -21.40 5.49 -0.49
C ARG A 148 -21.39 4.97 -1.93
N SER A 149 -20.65 5.61 -2.81
CA SER A 149 -20.43 5.15 -4.18
C SER A 149 -19.10 5.63 -4.72
N MET A 150 -18.66 5.04 -5.84
CA MET A 150 -17.50 5.54 -6.58
C MET A 150 -17.75 6.94 -7.17
N ASP A 151 -18.99 7.31 -7.48
CA ASP A 151 -19.33 8.68 -7.89
C ASP A 151 -19.11 9.70 -6.76
N GLU A 152 -19.58 9.40 -5.54
CA GLU A 152 -19.35 10.25 -4.37
C GLU A 152 -17.85 10.33 -4.04
N ARG A 153 -17.14 9.20 -4.08
CA ARG A 153 -15.68 9.19 -3.89
C ARG A 153 -14.97 10.03 -4.95
N ALA A 154 -15.35 9.91 -6.21
CA ALA A 154 -14.77 10.69 -7.31
C ALA A 154 -14.95 12.21 -7.10
N GLU A 155 -16.13 12.62 -6.64
CA GLU A 155 -16.39 14.02 -6.30
C GLU A 155 -15.53 14.51 -5.13
N ILE A 156 -15.40 13.71 -4.07
CA ILE A 156 -14.51 14.05 -2.94
C ILE A 156 -13.06 14.15 -3.40
N LEU A 157 -12.58 13.21 -4.23
CA LEU A 157 -11.21 13.25 -4.75
C LEU A 157 -10.97 14.50 -5.59
N ARG A 158 -11.92 14.86 -6.45
CA ARG A 158 -11.88 16.07 -7.28
C ARG A 158 -11.80 17.34 -6.44
N GLU A 159 -12.70 17.49 -5.46
CA GLU A 159 -12.87 18.74 -4.71
C GLU A 159 -11.84 18.92 -3.58
N GLU A 160 -11.43 17.83 -2.91
CA GLU A 160 -10.69 17.92 -1.65
C GLU A 160 -9.27 17.33 -1.71
N PHE A 161 -8.95 16.54 -2.73
CA PHE A 161 -7.69 15.78 -2.78
C PHE A 161 -6.87 16.00 -4.07
N LYS A 162 -7.03 17.16 -4.71
CA LYS A 162 -6.33 17.49 -5.96
C LYS A 162 -6.39 16.33 -6.99
N GLY A 163 -7.50 15.60 -7.00
CA GLY A 163 -7.67 14.41 -7.81
C GLY A 163 -7.47 14.73 -9.28
N LYS A 164 -6.84 13.79 -10.00
CA LYS A 164 -6.65 13.89 -11.45
C LYS A 164 -7.59 12.94 -12.13
N TRP A 165 -8.32 13.42 -13.14
CA TRP A 165 -9.18 12.61 -13.96
C TRP A 165 -8.42 12.07 -15.17
N PHE A 166 -8.64 10.79 -15.46
CA PHE A 166 -8.15 10.11 -16.65
C PHE A 166 -9.30 9.37 -17.32
N ARG A 167 -9.32 9.37 -18.66
CA ARG A 167 -10.35 8.64 -19.41
C ARG A 167 -10.09 7.15 -19.41
N THR A 168 -8.81 6.76 -19.47
CA THR A 168 -8.35 5.38 -19.62
C THR A 168 -7.07 5.14 -18.82
N LEU A 169 -6.74 3.89 -18.50
CA LEU A 169 -5.50 3.57 -17.78
C LEU A 169 -4.26 3.91 -18.60
N GLU A 170 -4.35 3.87 -19.92
CA GLU A 170 -3.26 4.17 -20.85
C GLU A 170 -2.81 5.63 -20.75
N GLU A 171 -3.72 6.56 -20.46
CA GLU A 171 -3.42 7.98 -20.24
C GLU A 171 -2.67 8.22 -18.92
N TYR A 172 -2.77 7.29 -17.97
CA TYR A 172 -2.08 7.40 -16.70
C TYR A 172 -0.63 6.92 -16.84
N GLU A 173 0.31 7.85 -16.69
CA GLU A 173 1.76 7.60 -16.62
C GLU A 173 2.09 6.82 -15.33
N GLY A 174 1.75 5.52 -15.32
CA GLY A 174 1.67 4.64 -14.16
C GLY A 174 2.99 4.25 -13.50
N MET A 175 4.00 5.11 -13.56
CA MET A 175 5.30 4.85 -12.94
C MET A 175 5.34 5.24 -11.45
N LYS A 176 4.35 5.99 -10.95
CA LYS A 176 4.36 6.51 -9.57
C LYS A 176 3.54 5.68 -8.57
N THR A 177 2.69 4.78 -9.05
CA THR A 177 1.84 3.91 -8.23
C THR A 177 1.89 2.47 -8.75
N PHE A 178 1.14 1.57 -8.10
CA PHE A 178 1.00 0.19 -8.55
C PHE A 178 -0.21 -0.04 -9.47
N LEU A 179 -0.97 1.01 -9.83
CA LEU A 179 -2.21 0.91 -10.62
C LEU A 179 -2.03 0.10 -11.92
N ARG A 180 -0.88 0.28 -12.59
CA ARG A 180 -0.50 -0.42 -13.84
C ARG A 180 0.60 -1.46 -13.65
N ALA A 181 0.89 -1.85 -12.41
CA ALA A 181 2.00 -2.75 -12.12
C ALA A 181 1.84 -4.11 -12.81
N TRP A 182 0.62 -4.57 -13.08
CA TRP A 182 0.37 -5.81 -13.80
C TRP A 182 0.98 -5.86 -15.22
N GLU A 183 1.27 -4.72 -15.84
CA GLU A 183 1.83 -4.69 -17.19
C GLU A 183 3.32 -5.06 -17.23
N TRP A 184 4.05 -4.79 -16.16
CA TRP A 184 5.52 -4.86 -16.15
C TRP A 184 6.11 -5.61 -14.95
N LYS A 185 5.33 -5.84 -13.90
CA LYS A 185 5.80 -6.44 -12.65
C LYS A 185 5.56 -7.93 -12.62
N SER A 186 6.55 -8.66 -12.12
CA SER A 186 6.54 -10.12 -11.96
C SER A 186 6.98 -10.60 -10.57
N THR A 187 7.06 -9.70 -9.58
CA THR A 187 7.35 -9.91 -8.14
C THR A 187 7.28 -8.54 -7.44
N GLY A 188 7.30 -8.46 -6.10
CA GLY A 188 7.40 -7.19 -5.34
C GLY A 188 8.64 -6.33 -5.65
N GLU A 189 8.73 -5.11 -5.09
CA GLU A 189 9.71 -4.08 -5.51
C GLU A 189 11.17 -4.39 -5.11
N VAL A 190 11.38 -5.15 -4.03
CA VAL A 190 12.69 -5.39 -3.40
C VAL A 190 13.25 -6.76 -3.77
N GLY A 191 12.42 -7.68 -4.27
CA GLY A 191 12.81 -9.01 -4.70
C GLY A 191 12.76 -10.07 -3.58
N ARG A 192 12.91 -11.35 -3.97
CA ARG A 192 12.64 -12.54 -3.15
C ARG A 192 13.55 -12.73 -1.93
N ARG A 193 14.55 -11.87 -1.69
CA ARG A 193 15.50 -12.04 -0.58
C ARG A 193 15.12 -11.14 0.60
N MET A 194 14.01 -11.48 1.24
CA MET A 194 13.67 -10.99 2.57
C MET A 194 13.82 -12.17 3.52
N LEU A 195 14.69 -12.04 4.52
CA LEU A 195 14.80 -13.01 5.61
C LEU A 195 13.43 -13.15 6.26
N SER A 196 13.04 -14.37 6.64
CA SER A 196 11.86 -14.57 7.47
C SER A 196 11.99 -13.80 8.79
N VAL A 197 10.88 -13.48 9.46
CA VAL A 197 10.91 -12.80 10.75
C VAL A 197 11.77 -13.59 11.76
N ASP A 198 11.74 -14.91 11.71
CA ASP A 198 12.57 -15.78 12.57
C ASP A 198 14.05 -15.75 12.17
N GLU A 199 14.39 -15.80 10.88
CA GLU A 199 15.77 -15.63 10.39
C GLU A 199 16.33 -14.23 10.72
N MET A 200 15.46 -13.21 10.67
CA MET A 200 15.77 -11.83 11.04
C MET A 200 16.06 -11.70 12.54
N TRP A 201 15.32 -12.41 13.41
CA TRP A 201 15.58 -12.45 14.85
C TRP A 201 16.81 -13.29 15.23
N GLU A 202 17.06 -14.41 14.54
CA GLU A 202 18.24 -15.27 14.73
C GLU A 202 19.54 -14.54 14.33
N GLU A 203 19.54 -13.84 13.19
CA GLU A 203 20.69 -13.05 12.74
C GLU A 203 20.98 -11.87 13.69
N TRP A 204 19.93 -11.27 14.27
CA TRP A 204 20.05 -10.22 15.28
C TRP A 204 20.66 -10.74 16.60
N ARG A 205 20.30 -11.95 17.05
CA ARG A 205 20.95 -12.60 18.21
C ARG A 205 22.39 -13.02 17.91
N GLY A 206 22.67 -13.49 16.70
CA GLY A 206 23.99 -13.96 16.29
C GLY A 206 25.05 -12.84 16.22
N ASN A 207 24.64 -11.61 15.96
CA ASN A 207 25.50 -10.42 15.92
C ASN A 207 25.74 -9.79 17.30
N LEU A 208 25.05 -10.24 18.35
CA LEU A 208 25.36 -9.91 19.75
C LEU A 208 26.36 -10.93 20.32
N ARG A 209 27.57 -11.00 19.75
CA ARG A 209 28.68 -11.61 20.50
C ARG A 209 29.11 -10.60 21.57
N PRO A 210 29.26 -11.00 22.85
CA PRO A 210 29.81 -10.12 23.85
C PRO A 210 31.22 -9.73 23.40
N ILE A 211 31.51 -8.43 23.43
CA ILE A 211 32.90 -7.96 23.50
C ILE A 211 33.42 -8.46 24.84
N VAL A 212 34.11 -9.60 24.81
CA VAL A 212 34.89 -10.07 25.95
C VAL A 212 36.09 -9.14 26.03
N THR A 213 36.08 -8.26 27.03
CA THR A 213 37.27 -7.61 27.58
C THR A 213 38.09 -8.62 28.38
#